data_AF-A0A1H0J348-F1
#
_entry.id   AF-A0A1H0J348-F1
#
_cell.length_a   1.000
_cell.length_b   1.000
_cell.length_c   1.000
_cell.angle_alpha   90.00
_cell.angle_beta   90.00
_cell.angle_gamma   90.00
#
_symmetry.space_group_name_H-M   'P 1'
#
loop_
_entity.id
_entity.type
_entity.pdbx_description
1 polymer ?
#
loop_
_entity_poly.entity_id
_entity_poly.type
_entity_poly.pdbx_seq_one_letter_code
_entity_poly.pdbx_strand_id
1 'polypeptide(L)'
;MKKPRIEAEEPQSRKIIRADKAPVSGYSLVVDGHFKSHHDTVEAAEEAGMALKNKFQMLQVQVYDAETKTRSMIDWPGPGVTSA
;
A
#
# COMPACT_ATOMS: atom_id res chain seq x y z
N MET A 1 42.56 7.86 9.90
CA MET A 1 41.36 8.34 9.17
C MET A 1 40.53 7.12 8.75
N LYS A 2 39.52 6.72 9.53
CA LYS A 2 38.59 5.64 9.14
C LYS A 2 37.27 6.28 8.73
N LYS A 3 36.88 6.08 7.47
CA LYS A 3 35.68 6.65 6.85
C LYS A 3 34.42 6.08 7.54
N PRO A 4 33.38 6.89 7.79
CA PRO A 4 32.13 6.41 8.37
C PRO A 4 31.43 5.48 7.37
N ARG A 5 31.02 4.31 7.88
CA ARG A 5 30.23 3.31 7.18
C ARG A 5 28.82 3.88 7.08
N ILE A 6 28.39 4.16 5.86
CA ILE A 6 27.05 4.60 5.52
C ILE A 6 26.08 3.51 6.01
N GLU A 7 25.30 3.82 7.04
CA GLU A 7 24.05 3.15 7.38
C GLU A 7 23.07 3.43 6.23
N ALA A 8 23.15 2.58 5.19
CA ALA A 8 22.07 2.45 4.25
C ALA A 8 20.91 1.82 5.02
N GLU A 9 19.84 2.61 5.19
CA GLU A 9 18.53 2.18 5.62
C GLU A 9 18.29 0.73 5.19
N GLU A 10 18.15 -0.15 6.19
CA GLU A 10 17.82 -1.55 5.98
C GLU A 10 16.60 -1.60 5.07
N PRO A 11 16.69 -2.16 3.84
CA PRO A 11 15.49 -2.46 3.09
C PRO A 11 14.72 -3.46 3.95
N GLN A 12 13.61 -2.97 4.53
CA GLN A 12 12.69 -3.68 5.40
C GLN A 12 12.65 -5.15 5.03
N SER A 13 13.13 -5.98 5.97
CA SER A 13 13.02 -7.43 6.01
C SER A 13 12.17 -7.98 4.87
N ARG A 14 12.82 -8.38 3.78
CA ARG A 14 12.20 -9.13 2.68
C ARG A 14 11.76 -10.46 3.29
N LYS A 15 10.55 -10.49 3.89
CA LYS A 15 9.95 -11.68 4.49
C LYS A 15 9.95 -12.75 3.42
N ILE A 16 10.76 -13.77 3.63
CA ILE A 16 10.88 -14.91 2.73
C ILE A 16 9.56 -15.68 2.85
N ILE A 17 8.61 -15.36 1.97
CA ILE A 17 7.33 -16.06 1.87
C ILE A 17 7.63 -17.44 1.31
N ARG A 18 7.41 -18.49 2.12
CA ARG A 18 7.44 -19.87 1.63
C ARG A 18 6.39 -20.01 0.53
N ALA A 19 6.79 -20.58 -0.61
CA ALA A 19 6.00 -20.67 -1.84
C ALA A 19 4.62 -21.36 -1.70
N ASP A 20 4.41 -22.15 -0.63
CA ASP A 20 3.18 -22.94 -0.42
C ASP A 20 2.07 -22.22 0.38
N LYS A 21 2.32 -21.05 0.96
CA LYS A 21 1.27 -20.30 1.67
C LYS A 21 0.83 -19.11 0.84
N ALA A 22 -0.43 -19.16 0.38
CA ALA A 22 -1.15 -17.95 0.00
C ALA A 22 -0.97 -16.93 1.15
N PRO A 23 -0.60 -15.67 0.86
CA PRO A 23 -0.55 -14.65 1.90
C PRO A 23 -1.94 -14.60 2.55
N VAL A 24 -2.00 -15.08 3.79
CA VAL A 24 -3.25 -15.30 4.56
C VAL A 24 -3.82 -13.98 5.04
N SER A 25 -2.98 -12.94 5.01
CA SER A 25 -3.18 -11.65 5.66
C SER A 25 -2.60 -10.54 4.81
N GLY A 26 -3.12 -9.33 4.99
CA GLY A 26 -2.66 -8.12 4.33
C GLY A 26 -3.65 -7.56 3.32
N TYR A 27 -3.22 -6.51 2.65
CA TYR A 27 -4.06 -5.61 1.89
C TYR A 27 -3.54 -5.49 0.48
N SER A 28 -4.42 -5.48 -0.51
CA SER A 28 -4.04 -5.38 -1.91
C SER A 28 -4.71 -4.18 -2.56
N LEU A 29 -3.93 -3.35 -3.24
CA LEU A 29 -4.45 -2.21 -3.96
C LEU A 29 -5.08 -2.70 -5.28
N VAL A 30 -6.37 -2.45 -5.42
CA VAL A 30 -7.16 -2.71 -6.62
C VAL A 30 -7.36 -1.38 -7.34
N VAL A 31 -6.87 -1.30 -8.57
CA VAL A 31 -6.99 -0.14 -9.43
C VAL A 31 -7.76 -0.53 -10.67
N ASP A 32 -8.91 0.11 -10.89
CA ASP A 32 -9.80 -0.17 -12.02
C ASP A 32 -10.17 -1.66 -12.12
N GLY A 33 -10.48 -2.27 -10.98
CA GLY A 33 -10.81 -3.69 -10.85
C GLY A 33 -9.62 -4.65 -10.87
N HIS A 34 -8.38 -4.17 -11.02
CA HIS A 34 -7.18 -4.99 -11.13
C HIS A 34 -6.26 -4.85 -9.91
N PHE A 35 -5.79 -5.97 -9.35
CA PHE A 35 -4.79 -5.97 -8.29
C PHE A 35 -3.44 -5.47 -8.82
N LYS A 36 -2.88 -4.43 -8.19
CA LYS A 36 -1.61 -3.80 -8.57
C LYS A 36 -0.49 -4.09 -7.59
N SER A 37 -0.76 -3.93 -6.30
CA SER A 37 0.24 -3.97 -5.23
C SER A 37 -0.31 -4.68 -4.01
N HIS A 38 0.56 -5.33 -3.25
CA HIS A 38 0.23 -5.94 -1.96
C HIS A 38 0.99 -5.21 -0.84
N HIS A 39 0.34 -5.05 0.31
CA HIS A 39 0.78 -4.31 1.48
C HIS A 39 0.50 -5.14 2.73
N ASP A 40 1.41 -5.12 3.70
CA ASP A 40 1.20 -5.81 4.96
C ASP A 40 0.10 -5.16 5.82
N THR A 41 -0.13 -3.84 5.68
CA THR A 41 -1.08 -3.07 6.51
C THR A 41 -2.06 -2.26 5.68
N VAL A 42 -3.23 -1.95 6.27
CA VAL A 42 -4.28 -1.14 5.63
C VAL A 42 -3.77 0.26 5.36
N GLU A 43 -3.11 0.88 6.33
CA GLU A 43 -2.57 2.24 6.23
C GLU A 43 -1.61 2.38 5.04
N ALA A 44 -0.74 1.39 4.82
CA ALA A 44 0.19 1.41 3.68
C ALA A 44 -0.55 1.25 2.34
N ALA A 45 -1.62 0.46 2.29
CA ALA A 45 -2.45 0.32 1.10
C ALA A 45 -3.28 1.59 0.83
N GLU A 46 -3.82 2.21 1.88
CA GLU A 46 -4.57 3.45 1.80
C GLU A 46 -3.67 4.61 1.36
N GLU A 47 -2.48 4.76 1.94
CA GLU A 47 -1.51 5.80 1.55
C GLU A 47 -1.08 5.64 0.10
N ALA A 48 -0.76 4.40 -0.32
CA ALA A 48 -0.45 4.10 -1.72
C ALA A 48 -1.63 4.41 -2.64
N GLY A 49 -2.86 4.13 -2.19
CA GLY A 49 -4.08 4.42 -2.92
C GLY A 49 -4.37 5.91 -3.05
N MET A 50 -4.18 6.68 -1.97
CA MET A 50 -4.29 8.14 -1.95
C MET A 50 -3.24 8.78 -2.86
N ALA A 51 -1.99 8.32 -2.80
CA ALA A 51 -0.94 8.81 -3.69
C ALA A 51 -1.28 8.54 -5.17
N LEU A 52 -1.92 7.41 -5.47
CA LEU A 52 -2.37 7.08 -6.82
C LEU A 52 -3.54 7.98 -7.25
N LYS A 53 -4.53 8.17 -6.39
CA LYS A 53 -5.66 9.08 -6.61
C LYS A 53 -5.21 10.53 -6.81
N ASN A 54 -4.23 10.99 -6.06
CA ASN A 54 -3.67 12.34 -6.20
C ASN A 54 -3.06 12.55 -7.59
N LYS A 55 -2.34 11.55 -8.12
CA LYS A 55 -1.76 11.59 -9.47
C LYS A 55 -2.80 11.36 -10.57
N PHE A 56 -3.77 10.48 -10.32
CA PHE A 56 -4.73 9.99 -11.30
C PHE A 56 -6.13 9.93 -10.68
N GLN A 57 -6.76 11.10 -10.55
CA GLN A 57 -8.05 11.27 -9.86
C GLN A 57 -9.18 10.44 -10.50
N MET A 58 -9.08 10.20 -11.81
CA MET A 58 -10.03 9.41 -12.60
C MET A 58 -9.99 7.90 -12.31
N LEU A 59 -8.95 7.38 -11.67
CA LEU A 59 -8.84 5.94 -11.39
C LEU A 59 -9.75 5.54 -10.24
N GLN A 60 -10.41 4.39 -10.37
CA GLN A 60 -11.10 3.76 -9.25
C GLN A 60 -10.07 2.99 -8.43
N VAL A 61 -9.75 3.50 -7.24
CA VAL A 61 -8.77 2.89 -6.34
C VAL A 61 -9.51 2.32 -5.13
N GLN A 62 -9.28 1.05 -4.85
CA GLN A 62 -9.87 0.31 -3.74
C GLN A 62 -8.78 -0.47 -3.02
N VAL A 63 -8.92 -0.65 -1.71
CA VAL A 63 -8.08 -1.53 -0.91
C VAL A 63 -8.86 -2.81 -0.67
N TYR A 64 -8.30 -3.93 -1.08
CA TYR A 64 -8.82 -5.27 -0.83
C TYR A 64 -8.17 -5.83 0.43
N ASP A 65 -8.98 -6.14 1.42
CA ASP A 65 -8.55 -6.88 2.60
C ASP A 65 -8.64 -8.38 2.31
N ALA A 66 -7.52 -9.08 2.35
CA ALA A 66 -7.47 -10.51 2.10
C ALA A 66 -8.05 -11.35 3.27
N GLU A 67 -8.01 -10.83 4.50
CA GLU A 67 -8.50 -11.50 5.71
C GLU A 67 -10.03 -11.52 5.73
N THR A 68 -10.64 -10.34 5.52
CA THR A 68 -12.10 -10.20 5.51
C THR A 68 -12.70 -10.39 4.11
N LYS A 69 -11.86 -10.48 3.07
CA LYS A 69 -12.25 -10.53 1.64
C LYS A 69 -13.12 -9.35 1.23
N THR A 70 -12.98 -8.22 1.91
CA THR A 70 -13.74 -7.00 1.62
C THR A 70 -12.95 -6.02 0.78
N ARG A 71 -13.64 -5.09 0.13
CA ARG A 71 -13.04 -4.01 -0.67
C ARG A 71 -13.53 -2.68 -0.13
N SER A 72 -12.59 -1.81 0.21
CA SER A 72 -12.86 -0.44 0.67
C SER A 72 -12.42 0.52 -0.41
N MET A 73 -13.33 1.38 -0.88
CA MET A 73 -12.98 2.39 -1.87
C MET A 73 -12.21 3.53 -1.21
N ILE A 74 -11.10 3.92 -1.83
CA ILE A 74 -10.35 5.10 -1.39
C ILE A 74 -11.02 6.32 -2.00
N ASP A 75 -11.73 7.05 -1.15
CA ASP A 75 -12.19 8.38 -1.49
C ASP A 75 -11.01 9.35 -1.36
N TRP A 76 -10.82 10.17 -2.40
CA TRP A 76 -9.81 11.21 -2.39
C TRP A 76 -10.52 12.52 -2.06
N PRO A 77 -10.33 13.09 -0.86
CA PRO A 77 -11.05 14.30 -0.46
C PRO A 77 -10.59 15.58 -1.18
N GLY A 78 -9.80 15.46 -2.27
CA GLY A 78 -9.18 16.60 -2.93
C GLY A 78 -7.99 17.14 -2.14
N PRO A 79 -7.09 17.91 -2.78
CA PRO A 79 -6.10 18.69 -2.06
C PRO A 79 -6.81 19.85 -1.35
N GLY A 80 -7.34 19.62 -0.13
CA GLY A 80 -8.08 20.67 0.55
C GLY A 80 -8.60 20.41 1.98
N VAL A 81 -8.59 19.18 2.50
CA VAL A 81 -9.07 18.92 3.88
C VAL A 81 -7.93 18.63 4.86
N THR A 82 -7.01 19.58 5.00
CA THR A 82 -6.28 19.73 6.27
C THR A 82 -7.11 20.70 7.11
N SER A 83 -8.16 20.21 7.76
CA SER A 83 -8.93 21.02 8.71
C SER A 83 -8.18 21.10 10.04
N ALA A 84 -7.61 22.29 10.27
CA ALA A 84 -7.38 23.03 11.52
C ALA A 84 -7.28 22.26 12.85
#